data_AF-A0A528BRH7-F1
#
_entry.id   AF-A0A528BRH7-F1
#
_cell.length_a   1.000
_cell.length_b   1.000
_cell.length_c   1.000
_cell.angle_alpha   90.00
_cell.angle_beta   90.00
_cell.angle_gamma   90.00
#
_symmetry.space_group_name_H-M   'P 1'
#
loop_
_entity.id
_entity.type
_entity.pdbx_description
1 polymer ?
#
loop_
_entity_poly.entity_id
_entity_poly.type
_entity_poly.pdbx_seq_one_letter_code
_entity_poly.pdbx_strand_id
1 'polypeptide(L)'
;MLKITNTQKGPRGVNSVAGPVLIDPDQTVEVEVYAREKEHLEASGWFNIKGSYKTDPDKPASARNEDGDSKEMAEMRKQFDTSFKDVTDRLKASEKQNADLEKQIADKADLEKAVADKDAEIEELKKQLAAKGK
;
A
#
# COMPACT_ATOMS: atom_id res chain seq x y z
N MET A 1 -8.77 40.34 12.51
CA MET A 1 -9.57 40.51 11.27
C MET A 1 -8.79 41.41 10.35
N LEU A 2 -8.63 41.02 9.09
CA LEU A 2 -7.86 41.77 8.10
C LEU A 2 -8.77 42.66 7.27
N LYS A 3 -8.28 43.85 6.96
CA LYS A 3 -8.81 44.74 5.94
C LYS A 3 -7.89 44.66 4.72
N ILE A 4 -8.42 44.15 3.62
CA ILE A 4 -7.66 43.84 2.41
C ILE A 4 -8.22 44.68 1.26
N THR A 5 -7.35 45.47 0.64
CA THR A 5 -7.66 46.26 -0.56
C THR A 5 -6.91 45.69 -1.75
N ASN A 6 -7.61 45.37 -2.85
CA ASN A 6 -6.97 44.93 -4.09
C ASN A 6 -6.35 46.13 -4.83
N THR A 7 -5.04 46.08 -5.10
CA THR A 7 -4.29 47.15 -5.81
C THR A 7 -4.08 46.83 -7.29
N GLN A 8 -4.57 45.69 -7.76
CA GLN A 8 -4.40 45.21 -9.13
C GLN A 8 -5.55 45.65 -10.01
N LYS A 9 -5.30 45.75 -11.32
CA LYS A 9 -6.32 46.11 -12.32
C LYS A 9 -7.39 45.03 -12.57
N GLY A 10 -7.20 43.82 -12.03
CA GLY A 10 -8.12 42.70 -12.17
C GLY A 10 -8.52 42.14 -10.80
N PRO A 11 -9.64 41.39 -10.73
CA PRO A 11 -10.11 40.81 -9.47
C PRO A 11 -9.12 39.78 -8.95
N ARG A 12 -8.92 39.76 -7.63
CA ARG A 12 -7.99 38.86 -6.95
C ARG A 12 -8.69 38.11 -5.82
N GLY A 13 -8.40 36.82 -5.72
CA GLY A 13 -8.96 35.94 -4.69
C GLY A 13 -8.13 35.98 -3.42
N VAL A 14 -8.81 35.94 -2.28
CA VAL A 14 -8.22 35.72 -0.95
C VAL A 14 -8.83 34.45 -0.34
N ASN A 15 -7.97 33.59 0.21
CA ASN A 15 -8.40 32.42 0.94
C ASN A 15 -8.79 32.82 2.38
N SER A 16 -10.07 33.12 2.60
CA SER A 16 -10.56 33.48 3.94
C SER A 16 -10.98 32.24 4.75
N VAL A 17 -11.12 32.40 6.06
CA VAL A 17 -11.63 31.36 6.97
C VAL A 17 -13.04 30.90 6.57
N ALA A 18 -13.88 31.80 6.05
CA ALA A 18 -15.24 31.50 5.61
C ALA A 18 -15.32 30.94 4.17
N GLY A 19 -14.17 30.77 3.52
CA GLY A 19 -14.06 30.35 2.12
C GLY A 19 -13.43 31.40 1.21
N PRO A 20 -13.28 31.12 -0.09
CA PRO A 20 -12.67 32.03 -1.05
C PRO A 20 -13.49 33.31 -1.22
N VAL A 21 -12.82 34.47 -1.16
CA VAL A 21 -13.43 35.77 -1.39
C VAL A 21 -12.75 36.43 -2.59
N LEU A 22 -13.53 36.81 -3.60
CA LEU A 22 -13.04 37.56 -4.75
C LEU A 22 -13.18 39.06 -4.47
N ILE A 23 -12.10 39.81 -4.67
CA ILE A 23 -12.04 41.25 -4.42
C ILE A 23 -11.78 41.96 -5.75
N ASP A 24 -12.71 42.80 -6.17
CA ASP A 24 -12.60 43.59 -7.40
C ASP A 24 -11.50 44.66 -7.29
N PRO A 25 -11.02 45.24 -8.42
CA PRO A 25 -10.04 46.33 -8.40
C PRO A 25 -10.48 47.49 -7.49
N ASP A 26 -9.55 48.00 -6.67
CA ASP A 26 -9.76 49.07 -5.69
C ASP A 26 -10.79 48.77 -4.58
N GLN A 27 -11.44 47.61 -4.60
CA GLN A 27 -12.36 47.18 -3.56
C GLN A 27 -11.61 46.85 -2.27
N THR A 28 -12.19 47.25 -1.14
CA THR A 28 -11.72 46.87 0.19
C THR A 28 -12.74 45.98 0.87
N VAL A 29 -12.29 44.84 1.39
CA VAL A 29 -13.12 43.91 2.17
C VAL A 29 -12.50 43.65 3.53
N GLU A 30 -13.33 43.27 4.49
CA GLU A 30 -12.89 42.83 5.81
C GLU A 30 -13.15 41.33 5.94
N VAL A 31 -12.08 40.56 6.10
CA VAL A 31 -12.11 39.09 6.10
C VAL A 31 -11.20 38.52 7.17
N GLU A 32 -11.56 37.37 7.72
CA GLU A 32 -10.66 36.60 8.55
C GLU A 32 -9.78 35.71 7.66
N VAL A 33 -8.48 35.76 7.87
CA VAL A 33 -7.51 34.93 7.16
C VAL A 33 -6.57 34.33 8.18
N TYR A 34 -6.22 33.06 8.00
CA TYR A 34 -5.30 32.35 8.89
C TYR A 34 -3.85 32.79 8.71
N ALA A 35 -3.05 32.71 9.77
CA ALA A 35 -1.65 33.15 9.78
C ALA A 35 -0.77 32.40 8.78
N ARG A 36 -1.06 31.12 8.47
CA ARG A 36 -0.39 30.37 7.39
C ARG A 36 -0.46 31.02 6.01
N GLU A 37 -1.47 31.84 5.73
CA GLU A 37 -1.62 32.51 4.42
C GLU A 37 -0.81 33.81 4.34
N LYS A 38 -0.29 34.31 5.47
CA LYS A 38 0.41 35.60 5.57
C LYS A 38 1.53 35.72 4.55
N GLU A 39 2.41 34.71 4.50
CA GLU A 39 3.58 34.74 3.63
C GLU A 39 3.17 34.84 2.15
N HIS A 40 2.18 34.06 1.72
CA HIS A 40 1.69 34.09 0.33
C HIS A 40 0.96 35.40 -0.01
N LEU A 41 0.12 35.89 0.89
CA LEU A 41 -0.65 37.12 0.68
C LEU A 41 0.27 38.35 0.59
N GLU A 42 1.22 38.48 1.51
CA GLU A 42 2.14 39.63 1.53
C GLU A 42 3.18 39.54 0.40
N ALA A 43 3.70 38.34 0.09
CA ALA A 43 4.65 38.16 -1.02
C ALA A 43 4.02 38.42 -2.40
N SER A 44 2.70 38.26 -2.54
CA SER A 44 2.02 38.50 -3.82
C SER A 44 2.12 39.95 -4.31
N GLY A 45 2.21 40.91 -3.38
CA GLY A 45 2.12 42.34 -3.69
C GLY A 45 0.78 42.80 -4.30
N TRP A 46 -0.25 41.92 -4.32
CA TRP A 46 -1.54 42.22 -4.94
C TRP A 46 -2.47 43.05 -4.05
N PHE A 47 -2.18 43.12 -2.76
CA PHE A 47 -3.08 43.69 -1.78
C PHE A 47 -2.37 44.65 -0.85
N ASN A 48 -3.08 45.70 -0.44
CA ASN A 48 -2.76 46.45 0.77
C ASN A 48 -3.49 45.81 1.94
N ILE A 49 -2.75 45.32 2.93
CA ILE A 49 -3.27 44.50 4.03
C ILE A 49 -3.06 45.24 5.34
N LYS A 50 -4.13 45.38 6.14
CA LYS A 50 -4.07 45.95 7.49
C LYS A 50 -4.79 45.07 8.49
N GLY A 51 -4.28 45.02 9.72
CA GLY A 51 -4.87 44.28 10.83
C GLY A 51 -4.07 43.03 11.20
N SER A 52 -4.74 42.07 11.81
CA SER A 52 -4.13 40.83 12.31
C SER A 52 -4.75 39.58 11.68
N TYR A 53 -3.87 38.63 11.36
CA TYR A 53 -4.22 37.28 10.95
C TYR A 53 -4.80 36.50 12.13
N LYS A 54 -5.69 35.55 11.83
CA LYS A 54 -6.22 34.59 12.79
C LYS A 54 -5.17 33.51 13.03
N THR A 55 -4.92 33.16 14.29
CA THR A 55 -4.06 32.01 14.62
C THR A 55 -4.59 30.77 13.90
N ASP A 56 -3.70 30.00 13.31
CA ASP A 56 -4.06 28.71 12.75
C ASP A 56 -4.68 27.85 13.87
N PRO A 57 -5.78 27.11 13.59
CA PRO A 57 -6.19 26.06 14.51
C PRO A 57 -5.01 25.10 14.65
N ASP A 58 -4.88 24.46 15.81
CA ASP A 58 -3.90 23.39 15.98
C ASP A 58 -4.06 22.44 14.79
N LYS A 59 -3.04 22.41 13.93
CA LYS A 59 -2.92 21.32 12.98
C LYS A 59 -2.94 20.07 13.87
N PRO A 60 -3.71 19.00 13.55
CA PRO A 60 -3.22 17.70 13.95
C PRO A 60 -1.80 17.68 13.38
N ALA A 61 -0.80 17.69 14.26
CA ALA A 61 0.56 17.58 13.83
C ALA A 61 0.55 16.33 12.96
N SER A 62 0.79 16.52 11.67
CA SER A 62 1.24 15.44 10.81
C SER A 62 2.65 15.10 11.32
N ALA A 63 2.73 14.61 12.56
CA ALA A 63 3.92 14.07 13.17
C ALA A 63 4.20 12.82 12.34
N ARG A 64 4.94 13.06 11.27
CA ARG A 64 5.46 12.03 10.42
C ARG A 64 6.65 11.44 11.13
N ASN A 65 6.78 10.12 11.11
CA ASN A 65 8.00 9.47 11.57
C ASN A 65 9.16 9.75 10.58
N GLU A 66 10.32 9.14 10.84
CA GLU A 66 11.51 9.26 10.00
C GLU A 66 11.26 8.83 8.53
N ASP A 67 10.29 7.93 8.32
CA ASP A 67 9.88 7.43 7.02
C ASP A 67 8.82 8.31 6.31
N GLY A 68 8.38 9.39 6.95
CA GLY A 68 7.33 10.26 6.40
C GLY A 68 5.90 9.74 6.64
N ASP A 69 5.74 8.65 7.39
CA ASP A 69 4.46 8.00 7.66
C ASP A 69 3.72 8.69 8.82
N SER A 70 2.39 8.80 8.71
CA SER A 70 1.56 9.02 9.90
C SER A 70 1.60 7.78 10.80
N LYS A 71 1.10 7.89 12.02
CA LYS A 71 1.00 6.75 12.94
C LYS A 71 0.23 5.58 12.30
N GLU A 72 -0.88 5.88 11.64
CA GLU A 72 -1.72 4.89 10.96
C GLU A 72 -0.98 4.23 9.78
N MET A 73 -0.19 5.00 9.03
CA MET A 73 0.60 4.45 7.92
C MET A 73 1.73 3.55 8.42
N ALA A 74 2.39 3.92 9.52
CA ALA A 74 3.42 3.08 10.14
C ALA A 74 2.83 1.75 10.66
N GLU A 75 1.64 1.79 11.27
CA GLU A 75 0.93 0.59 11.69
C GLU A 75 0.52 -0.30 10.50
N MET A 76 0.03 0.31 9.41
CA MET A 76 -0.32 -0.40 8.18
C MET A 76 0.90 -1.06 7.52
N ARG A 77 2.04 -0.37 7.48
CA ARG A 77 3.31 -0.91 6.96
C ARG A 77 3.74 -2.13 7.76
N LYS A 78 3.69 -2.06 9.09
CA LYS A 78 4.01 -3.18 9.98
C LYS A 78 3.10 -4.40 9.74
N GLN A 79 1.79 -4.16 9.54
CA GLN A 79 0.86 -5.24 9.19
C GLN A 79 1.20 -5.85 7.84
N PHE A 80 1.50 -5.02 6.83
CA PHE A 80 1.89 -5.48 5.50
C PHE A 80 3.15 -6.34 5.54
N ASP A 81 4.21 -5.89 6.23
CA ASP A 81 5.46 -6.64 6.36
C ASP A 81 5.25 -7.99 7.05
N THR A 82 4.40 -8.01 8.08
CA THR A 82 4.04 -9.25 8.79
C THR A 82 3.29 -10.22 7.87
N SER A 83 2.27 -9.74 7.14
CA SER A 83 1.51 -10.56 6.20
C SER A 83 2.37 -11.05 5.04
N PHE A 84 3.23 -10.19 4.50
CA PHE A 84 4.15 -10.55 3.42
C PHE A 84 5.12 -11.66 3.85
N LYS A 85 5.65 -11.55 5.07
CA LYS A 85 6.50 -12.60 5.64
C LYS A 85 5.76 -13.92 5.83
N ASP A 86 4.57 -13.90 6.43
CA ASP A 86 3.76 -15.11 6.64
C ASP A 86 3.41 -15.81 5.31
N VAL A 87 3.00 -15.05 4.30
CA VAL A 87 2.71 -15.59 2.96
C VAL A 87 3.97 -16.19 2.33
N THR A 88 5.12 -15.52 2.45
CA THR A 88 6.40 -16.02 1.92
C THR A 88 6.82 -17.33 2.58
N ASP A 89 6.68 -17.43 3.90
CA ASP A 89 7.06 -18.63 4.66
C ASP A 89 6.11 -19.80 4.32
N ARG A 90 4.81 -19.55 4.15
CA ARG A 90 3.84 -20.55 3.69
C ARG A 90 4.12 -21.04 2.28
N LEU A 91 4.49 -20.13 1.37
CA LEU A 91 4.83 -20.48 -0.01
C LEU A 91 6.03 -21.45 -0.03
N LYS A 92 7.10 -21.12 0.69
CA LYS A 92 8.28 -22.00 0.80
C LYS A 92 7.95 -23.37 1.40
N ALA A 93 7.09 -23.39 2.43
CA ALA A 93 6.64 -24.66 3.01
C ALA A 93 5.84 -25.50 2.00
N SER A 94 4.94 -24.85 1.24
CA SER A 94 4.16 -25.51 0.19
C SER A 94 5.03 -26.02 -0.96
N GLU A 95 6.05 -25.26 -1.38
CA GLU A 95 7.00 -25.69 -2.42
C GLU A 95 7.76 -26.94 -1.98
N LYS A 96 8.21 -26.98 -0.72
CA LYS A 96 8.87 -28.17 -0.16
C LYS A 96 7.92 -29.36 -0.11
N GLN A 97 6.68 -29.16 0.33
CA GLN A 97 5.68 -30.23 0.36
C GLN A 97 5.39 -30.77 -1.04
N ASN A 98 5.32 -29.91 -2.06
CA ASN A 98 5.14 -30.35 -3.44
C ASN A 98 6.31 -31.18 -3.95
N ALA A 99 7.55 -30.78 -3.67
CA ALA A 99 8.73 -31.56 -4.03
C ALA A 99 8.75 -32.93 -3.34
N ASP A 100 8.36 -33.01 -2.06
CA ASP A 100 8.27 -34.27 -1.33
C ASP A 100 7.16 -35.18 -1.90
N LEU A 101 6.03 -34.60 -2.35
CA LEU A 101 4.95 -35.35 -3.02
C LEU A 101 5.38 -35.85 -4.40
N GLU A 102 6.07 -35.03 -5.19
CA GLU A 102 6.63 -35.44 -6.49
C GLU A 102 7.57 -36.62 -6.36
N LYS A 103 8.44 -36.60 -5.33
CA LYS A 103 9.32 -37.73 -5.02
C LYS A 103 8.52 -39.00 -4.66
N GLN A 104 7.52 -38.88 -3.80
CA GLN A 104 6.67 -40.02 -3.44
C GLN A 104 5.93 -40.61 -4.64
N ILE A 105 5.50 -39.77 -5.58
CA ILE A 105 4.87 -40.23 -6.83
C ILE A 105 5.87 -41.03 -7.67
N ALA A 106 7.11 -40.56 -7.80
CA ALA A 106 8.16 -41.28 -8.52
C ALA A 106 8.49 -42.63 -7.86
N ASP A 107 8.69 -42.64 -6.54
CA ASP A 107 8.96 -43.87 -5.78
C ASP A 107 7.81 -44.88 -5.92
N LYS A 108 6.56 -44.41 -5.93
CA LYS A 108 5.38 -45.26 -6.15
C LYS A 108 5.36 -45.85 -7.58
N ALA A 109 5.68 -45.06 -8.59
CA ALA A 109 5.74 -45.54 -9.97
C ALA A 109 6.79 -46.64 -10.15
N ASP A 110 7.95 -46.50 -9.50
CA ASP A 110 8.99 -47.53 -9.51
C ASP A 110 8.54 -48.83 -8.81
N LEU A 111 7.80 -48.73 -7.70
CA LEU A 111 7.21 -49.89 -7.02
C LEU A 111 6.14 -50.58 -7.89
N GLU A 112 5.27 -49.81 -8.55
CA GLU A 112 4.25 -50.35 -9.46
C GLU A 112 4.91 -51.13 -10.60
N LYS A 113 6.04 -50.64 -11.15
CA LYS A 113 6.83 -51.36 -12.13
C LYS A 113 7.44 -52.65 -11.57
N ALA A 114 8.03 -52.60 -10.39
CA ALA A 114 8.62 -53.77 -9.75
C ALA A 114 7.58 -54.87 -9.46
N VAL A 115 6.36 -54.48 -9.08
CA VAL A 115 5.23 -55.41 -8.91
C VAL A 115 4.86 -56.05 -10.24
N ALA A 116 4.73 -55.28 -11.32
CA ALA A 116 4.41 -55.82 -12.64
C ALA A 116 5.47 -56.82 -13.14
N ASP A 117 6.76 -56.53 -12.93
CA ASP A 117 7.86 -57.44 -13.28
C ASP A 117 7.78 -58.76 -12.47
N LYS A 118 7.45 -58.67 -11.18
CA LYS A 118 7.28 -59.85 -10.30
C LYS A 118 6.06 -60.68 -10.67
N ASP A 119 4.95 -60.05 -11.03
CA ASP A 119 3.75 -60.75 -11.51
C ASP A 119 4.05 -61.51 -12.81
N ALA A 120 4.83 -60.92 -13.73
CA ALA A 120 5.26 -61.58 -14.95
C ALA A 120 6.18 -62.80 -14.67
N GLU A 121 7.11 -62.67 -13.72
CA GLU A 121 7.98 -63.78 -13.28
C GLU A 121 7.17 -64.94 -12.67
N ILE A 122 6.17 -64.62 -11.84
CA ILE A 122 5.27 -65.62 -11.24
C ILE A 122 4.48 -66.36 -12.32
N GLU A 123 3.91 -65.64 -13.30
CA GLU A 123 3.16 -66.25 -14.39
C GLU A 123 4.03 -67.18 -15.25
N GLU A 124 5.29 -66.81 -15.47
CA GLU A 124 6.24 -67.67 -16.18
C GLU A 124 6.60 -68.93 -15.38
N LEU A 125 6.87 -68.81 -14.07
CA LEU A 125 7.14 -69.95 -13.20
C LEU A 125 5.95 -70.91 -13.12
N LYS A 126 4.71 -70.39 -13.06
CA LYS A 126 3.49 -71.22 -13.10
C LYS A 126 3.41 -72.06 -14.38
N LYS A 127 3.72 -71.48 -15.54
CA LYS A 127 3.75 -72.21 -16.82
C LYS A 127 4.79 -73.33 -16.82
N GLN A 128 6.00 -73.05 -16.32
CA GLN A 128 7.08 -74.05 -16.24
C GLN A 128 6.72 -75.22 -15.32
N LEU A 129 6.09 -74.96 -14.17
CA LEU A 129 5.61 -76.00 -13.26
C LEU A 129 4.51 -76.86 -13.91
N ALA A 130 3.56 -76.23 -14.59
CA ALA A 130 2.51 -76.95 -15.32
C ALA A 130 3.08 -77.85 -16.44
N ALA A 131 4.19 -77.44 -17.07
CA ALA A 131 4.87 -78.24 -18.09
C ALA A 131 5.66 -79.43 -17.51
N LYS A 132 6.23 -79.31 -16.30
CA LYS A 132 6.97 -80.40 -15.61
C LYS A 132 6.09 -81.45 -14.94
N GLY A 133 4.81 -81.15 -14.71
CA GLY A 133 3.84 -82.07 -14.10
C GLY A 133 3.14 -83.03 -15.09
N LYS A 134 3.55 -83.04 -16.36
CA LYS A 134 3.15 -83.99 -17.40
C LYS A 134 4.31 -84.91 -17.74
#